data_AF-A0A4R1WWM4-F1
#
_entry.id   AF-A0A4R1WWM4-F1
#
_cell.length_a   1.000
_cell.length_b   1.000
_cell.length_c   1.000
_cell.angle_alpha   90.00
_cell.angle_beta   90.00
_cell.angle_gamma   90.00
#
_symmetry.space_group_name_H-M   'P 1'
#
loop_
_entity.id
_entity.type
_entity.pdbx_description
1 polymer ?
#
loop_
_entity_poly.entity_id
_entity_poly.type
_entity_poly.pdbx_seq_one_letter_code
_entity_poly.pdbx_strand_id
1 'polypeptide(L)' 'MRRTNWLGVSRCRLLKVDGLDLHVEDLDAVDGTPVLDIKLWFAEFGPRGSVTQPSWPTETLTDYFAPASSD' A
#
# COMPACT_ATOMS: atom_id res chain seq x y z
N MET A 1 13.11 8.27 -6.87
CA MET A 1 13.75 7.05 -7.42
C MET A 1 13.36 6.93 -8.89
N ARG A 2 14.31 6.88 -9.84
CA ARG A 2 13.99 6.59 -11.25
C ARG A 2 14.14 5.10 -11.50
N ARG A 3 13.09 4.45 -12.01
CA ARG A 3 13.06 3.04 -12.39
C ARG A 3 12.92 2.95 -13.91
N THR A 4 13.32 1.85 -14.53
CA THR A 4 13.04 1.61 -15.96
C THR A 4 11.54 1.46 -16.18
N ASN A 5 10.88 0.67 -15.32
CA ASN A 5 9.43 0.51 -15.29
C ASN A 5 8.87 1.25 -14.08
N TRP A 6 7.99 2.22 -14.32
CA TRP A 6 7.40 3.06 -13.27
C TRP A 6 6.16 2.40 -12.68
N LEU A 7 6.33 1.17 -12.21
CA LEU A 7 5.28 0.41 -11.56
C LEU A 7 5.34 0.68 -10.05
N GLY A 8 4.30 1.35 -9.54
CA GLY A 8 4.01 1.47 -8.11
C GLY A 8 3.16 0.29 -7.65
N VAL A 9 3.32 -0.13 -6.40
CA VAL A 9 2.50 -1.15 -5.77
C VAL A 9 2.13 -0.65 -4.39
N SER A 10 0.84 -0.59 -4.12
CA SER A 10 0.27 -0.15 -2.85
C SER A 10 -0.66 -1.24 -2.31
N ARG A 11 -0.49 -1.59 -1.04
CA ARG A 11 -1.44 -2.48 -0.33
C ARG A 11 -2.45 -1.60 0.39
N CYS A 12 -3.57 -1.38 -0.26
CA CYS A 12 -4.61 -0.49 0.25
C CYS A 12 -5.62 -1.26 1.13
N ARG A 13 -6.19 -0.60 2.14
CA ARG A 13 -7.36 -1.14 2.85
C ARG A 13 -8.63 -0.74 2.11
N LEU A 14 -9.45 -1.72 1.74
CA LEU A 14 -10.76 -1.48 1.12
C LEU A 14 -11.75 -0.98 2.16
N LEU A 15 -12.34 0.19 1.90
CA LEU A 15 -13.32 0.84 2.76
C LEU A 15 -14.75 0.56 2.29
N LYS A 16 -14.97 0.65 0.97
CA LYS A 16 -16.30 0.54 0.36
C LYS A 16 -16.17 0.14 -1.11
N VAL A 17 -17.18 -0.56 -1.62
CA VAL A 17 -17.35 -0.87 -3.05
C VAL A 17 -18.67 -0.25 -3.51
N ASP A 18 -18.58 0.68 -4.46
CA ASP A 18 -19.71 1.41 -5.04
C ASP A 18 -19.76 1.15 -6.55
N GLY A 19 -20.40 0.05 -6.95
CA GLY A 19 -20.43 -0.36 -8.36
C GLY A 19 -19.03 -0.73 -8.86
N LEU A 20 -18.44 0.13 -9.69
CA LEU A 20 -17.07 -0.01 -10.20
C LEU A 20 -16.04 0.84 -9.44
N ASP A 21 -16.49 1.63 -8.46
CA ASP A 21 -15.63 2.49 -7.65
C ASP A 21 -15.20 1.76 -6.37
N LEU A 22 -13.89 1.67 -6.17
CA LEU A 22 -13.29 1.14 -4.95
C LEU A 22 -12.77 2.30 -4.10
N HIS A 23 -13.40 2.49 -2.95
CA HIS A 23 -12.93 3.46 -1.96
C HIS A 23 -11.91 2.79 -1.06
N VAL A 24 -10.69 3.32 -1.06
CA VAL A 24 -9.56 2.73 -0.33
C VAL A 24 -8.85 3.79 0.51
N GLU A 25 -8.16 3.36 1.56
CA GLU A 25 -7.11 4.15 2.21
C GLU A 25 -5.74 3.52 1.96
N ASP A 26 -4.68 4.24 2.33
CA ASP A 26 -3.27 3.83 2.20
C ASP A 26 -2.75 3.74 0.75
N LEU A 27 -3.47 4.33 -0.21
CA LEU A 27 -2.99 4.47 -1.59
C LEU A 27 -2.02 5.65 -1.69
N ASP A 28 -0.76 5.36 -2.05
CA ASP A 28 0.32 6.36 -2.19
C ASP A 28 0.45 6.95 -3.61
N ALA A 29 -0.64 6.94 -4.38
CA ALA A 29 -0.68 7.45 -5.75
C ALA A 29 -1.28 8.86 -5.81
N VAL A 30 -0.73 9.71 -6.69
CA VAL A 30 -1.31 11.03 -6.97
C VAL A 30 -2.61 10.86 -7.77
N ASP A 31 -3.55 11.78 -7.58
CA ASP A 31 -4.79 11.83 -8.35
C ASP A 31 -4.56 11.72 -9.88
N GLY A 32 -5.41 10.96 -10.55
CA GLY A 32 -5.30 10.64 -11.97
C GLY A 32 -4.21 9.62 -12.35
N THR A 33 -3.46 9.06 -11.39
CA THR A 33 -2.48 7.99 -11.67
C THR A 33 -3.19 6.75 -12.26
N PRO A 34 -2.77 6.22 -13.43
CA PRO A 34 -3.39 5.05 -14.02
C PRO A 34 -3.22 3.80 -13.15
N VAL A 35 -4.33 3.11 -12.87
CA VAL A 35 -4.32 1.78 -12.24
C VAL A 35 -4.17 0.73 -13.33
N LEU A 36 -3.13 -0.09 -13.23
CA LEU A 36 -2.86 -1.14 -14.22
C LEU A 36 -3.50 -2.48 -13.86
N ASP A 37 -3.67 -2.74 -12.56
CA ASP A 37 -4.12 -4.03 -12.04
C ASP A 37 -4.63 -3.92 -10.61
N ILE A 38 -5.57 -4.78 -10.25
CA ILE A 38 -6.12 -4.92 -8.90
C ILE A 38 -6.10 -6.41 -8.55
N LYS A 39 -5.48 -6.77 -7.42
CA LYS A 39 -5.43 -8.14 -6.93
C LYS A 39 -5.85 -8.21 -5.47
N LEU A 40 -6.56 -9.28 -5.15
CA LEU A 40 -6.83 -9.71 -3.79
C LEU A 40 -5.54 -9.92 -2.99
N TRP A 41 -5.56 -9.52 -1.72
CA TRP A 41 -4.53 -9.82 -0.74
C TRP A 41 -5.05 -10.88 0.25
N PHE A 42 -4.34 -11.99 0.34
CA PHE A 42 -4.57 -13.04 1.33
C PHE A 42 -3.38 -13.12 2.29
N ALA A 43 -3.61 -13.58 3.53
CA ALA A 43 -2.52 -13.78 4.49
C ALA A 43 -1.46 -14.75 3.94
N GLU A 44 -1.90 -15.74 3.17
CA GLU A 44 -1.10 -16.75 2.48
C GLU A 44 -0.21 -16.15 1.36
N PHE A 45 -0.52 -14.94 0.87
CA PHE A 45 0.33 -14.20 -0.07
C PHE A 45 1.39 -13.35 0.63
N GLY A 46 1.46 -13.39 1.96
CA GLY A 46 2.51 -12.77 2.75
C GLY A 46 3.91 -13.31 2.44
N PRO A 47 4.95 -12.70 3.04
CA PRO A 47 6.32 -13.17 2.90
C PRO A 47 6.46 -14.65 3.26
N ARG A 48 7.20 -15.40 2.43
CA ARG A 48 7.49 -16.82 2.68
C ARG A 48 8.84 -16.94 3.38
N GLY A 49 8.85 -17.58 4.55
CA GLY A 49 10.08 -17.78 5.35
C GLY A 49 10.45 -16.54 6.19
N SER A 50 11.70 -16.50 6.66
CA SER A 50 12.21 -15.38 7.46
C SER A 50 12.38 -14.13 6.60
N VAL A 51 11.92 -12.98 7.10
CA VAL A 51 12.11 -11.67 6.47
C VAL A 51 13.36 -11.01 7.06
N THR A 52 14.26 -10.53 6.19
CA THR A 52 15.41 -9.71 6.58
C THR A 52 15.28 -8.35 5.92
N GLN A 53 15.36 -7.29 6.72
CA GLN A 53 15.37 -5.90 6.26
C GLN A 53 16.36 -5.09 7.11
N PRO A 54 16.90 -3.98 6.59
CA PRO A 54 17.65 -3.04 7.44
C PRO A 54 16.75 -2.49 8.56
N SER A 55 17.33 -1.95 9.65
CA SER A 55 16.53 -1.43 10.76
C SER A 55 15.77 -0.15 10.41
N TRP A 56 16.38 0.71 9.57
CA TRP A 56 15.87 2.05 9.27
C TRP A 56 14.41 2.12 8.83
N PRO A 57 13.83 1.22 7.96
CA PRO A 57 12.42 1.32 7.59
C PRO A 57 11.49 1.05 8.77
N THR A 58 11.91 0.18 9.70
CA THR A 58 11.14 -0.07 10.93
C THR A 58 11.07 1.19 11.77
N GLU A 59 12.21 1.89 11.90
CA GLU A 59 12.33 3.13 12.65
C GLU A 59 11.55 4.27 11.98
N THR A 60 11.68 4.47 10.66
CA THR A 60 11.00 5.59 9.96
C THR A 60 9.53 5.36 9.69
N LEU A 61 9.07 4.12 9.56
CA LEU A 61 7.68 3.81 9.21
C LEU A 61 6.84 3.37 10.42
N THR A 62 7.31 3.58 11.65
CA THR A 62 6.62 3.17 12.88
C THR A 62 5.17 3.64 12.90
N ASP A 63 4.92 4.90 12.54
CA ASP A 63 3.58 5.52 12.54
C ASP A 63 3.00 5.72 11.14
N TYR A 64 3.53 5.03 10.12
CA TYR A 64 3.17 5.28 8.71
C TYR A 64 1.68 5.07 8.40
N PHE A 65 1.04 4.09 9.07
CA PHE A 65 -0.40 3.82 8.97
C PHE A 65 -1.16 4.19 10.26
N ALA A 66 -0.54 4.97 11.15
CA ALA A 66 -1.24 5.42 12.35
C ALA A 66 -2.46 6.26 11.96
N PRO A 67 -3.60 6.11 12.65
CA PRO A 67 -4.74 6.99 12.41
C PRO A 67 -4.32 8.44 12.60
N ALA A 68 -4.90 9.33 11.81
CA ALA A 68 -4.67 10.76 11.96
C ALA A 68 -4.92 11.16 13.43
N SER A 69 -3.98 11.91 14.02
CA SER A 69 -4.15 12.44 15.35
C SER A 69 -5.40 13.32 15.37
N SER A 70 -6.34 12.97 16.24
CA SER A 70 -7.53 13.77 16.50
C SER A 70 -7.13 14.98 17.34
N ASP A 71 -6.68 16.03 16.68
CA ASP A 71 -6.67 17.41 17.20
C ASP A 71 -7.99 18.12 16.87
#